data_AF-A0A6G1KCL4-F1
#
_entry.id   AF-A0A6G1KCL4-F1
#
_cell.length_a   1.000
_cell.length_b   1.000
_cell.length_c   1.000
_cell.angle_alpha   90.00
_cell.angle_beta   90.00
_cell.angle_gamma   90.00
#
_symmetry.space_group_name_H-M   'P 1'
#
loop_
_entity.id
_entity.type
_entity.pdbx_description
1 polymer ?
#
loop_
_entity_poly.entity_id
_entity_poly.type
_entity_poly.pdbx_seq_one_letter_code
_entity_poly.pdbx_strand_id
1 'polypeptide(L)'
;MAPSSAIAADVALPVDLENFKPSEYIQTEHNSRLYLENQNLKKRVKELVEFQLAHPKLAKPSTREEIDAEKKVTLEIDIKKKYIRAQMAVIKTLYRSSVMKVRDEKEQTAKSRSHNDGLILGLNNLKYEEQSLRSEISAAENHDHKYKKLPLISVEDFLAEFPQYEDASEHDLMTARIEHEHQVRMKLEERRQEKLKQKQKLIAEVKKGKDDLTKLDGMVEKFIEAAEPISKALAIE
;
A
#
# COMPACT_ATOMS: atom_id res chain seq x y z
N MET A 1 -3.54 -22.92 -23.20
CA MET A 1 -3.31 -23.81 -22.05
C MET A 1 -4.22 -23.38 -20.91
N ALA A 2 -5.32 -24.08 -20.72
CA ALA A 2 -6.15 -24.01 -19.52
C ALA A 2 -6.64 -25.44 -19.27
N PRO A 3 -6.43 -26.05 -18.09
CA PRO A 3 -7.04 -27.34 -17.82
C PRO A 3 -8.45 -27.10 -17.28
N SER A 4 -9.43 -27.52 -18.07
CA SER A 4 -10.77 -27.87 -17.62
C SER A 4 -10.65 -29.15 -16.78
N SER A 5 -10.90 -29.08 -15.47
CA SER A 5 -11.08 -30.27 -14.63
C SER A 5 -12.57 -30.54 -14.47
N ALA A 6 -12.98 -31.66 -15.06
CA ALA A 6 -14.30 -32.23 -14.94
C ALA A 6 -14.65 -32.52 -13.48
N ILE A 7 -15.82 -32.05 -13.03
CA ILE A 7 -16.45 -32.51 -11.78
C ILE A 7 -17.56 -33.46 -12.21
N ALA A 8 -17.25 -34.76 -12.22
CA ALA A 8 -18.25 -35.81 -12.36
C ALA A 8 -18.34 -36.59 -11.03
N ALA A 9 -19.57 -36.64 -10.51
CA ALA A 9 -20.19 -37.71 -9.72
C ALA A 9 -19.30 -38.51 -8.76
N ASP A 10 -19.49 -38.33 -7.45
CA ASP A 10 -20.14 -39.32 -6.57
C ASP A 10 -20.17 -38.75 -5.14
N VAL A 11 -21.28 -38.12 -4.73
CA VAL A 11 -21.45 -37.73 -3.31
C VAL A 11 -22.08 -38.92 -2.61
N ALA A 12 -21.26 -39.92 -2.28
CA ALA A 12 -21.60 -40.90 -1.28
C ALA A 12 -22.07 -40.15 -0.02
N LEU A 13 -23.30 -40.41 0.44
CA LEU A 13 -23.77 -39.91 1.73
C LEU A 13 -22.75 -40.36 2.79
N PRO A 14 -22.18 -39.45 3.60
CA PRO A 14 -21.14 -39.83 4.55
C PRO A 14 -21.64 -40.92 5.49
N VAL A 15 -20.84 -41.97 5.65
CA VAL A 15 -21.11 -43.17 6.47
C VAL A 15 -21.12 -42.86 7.98
N ASP A 16 -20.85 -41.62 8.38
CA ASP A 16 -20.69 -41.19 9.78
C ASP A 16 -21.98 -40.71 10.47
N LEU A 17 -23.16 -41.13 10.01
CA LEU A 17 -24.42 -40.76 10.66
C LEU A 17 -24.68 -41.52 11.98
N GLU A 18 -24.05 -42.68 12.18
CA GLU A 18 -24.23 -43.48 13.40
C GLU A 18 -23.57 -42.85 14.64
N ASN A 19 -22.48 -42.11 14.44
CA ASN A 19 -21.77 -41.39 15.50
C ASN A 19 -22.16 -39.92 15.63
N PHE A 20 -22.99 -39.40 14.71
CA PHE A 20 -23.42 -38.01 14.76
C PHE A 20 -24.41 -37.79 15.90
N LYS A 21 -23.99 -37.07 16.94
CA LYS A 21 -24.83 -36.62 18.04
C LYS A 21 -25.18 -35.14 17.85
N PRO A 22 -26.37 -34.80 17.32
CA PRO A 22 -26.74 -33.40 17.07
C PRO A 22 -26.71 -32.53 18.32
N SER A 23 -26.91 -33.13 19.50
CA SER A 23 -26.89 -32.43 20.79
C SER A 23 -25.57 -31.76 21.11
N GLU A 24 -24.44 -32.29 20.62
CA GLU A 24 -23.10 -31.76 20.93
C GLU A 24 -22.75 -30.53 20.09
N TYR A 25 -23.45 -30.32 18.96
CA TYR A 25 -23.18 -29.23 18.01
C TYR A 25 -24.17 -28.05 18.13
N ILE A 26 -25.18 -28.17 18.99
CA ILE A 26 -26.15 -27.09 19.21
C ILE A 26 -25.61 -26.13 20.28
N GLN A 27 -25.05 -25.02 19.82
CA GLN A 27 -24.44 -24.02 20.70
C GLN A 27 -25.43 -22.94 21.17
N THR A 28 -26.49 -22.68 20.41
CA THR A 28 -27.42 -21.58 20.72
C THR A 28 -28.59 -22.05 21.59
N GLU A 29 -28.94 -21.25 22.59
CA GLU A 29 -30.02 -21.53 23.55
C GLU A 29 -31.38 -21.77 22.86
N HIS A 30 -31.66 -21.01 21.80
CA HIS A 30 -32.92 -21.12 21.07
C HIS A 30 -33.02 -22.44 20.29
N ASN A 31 -31.90 -22.95 19.75
CA ASN A 31 -31.87 -24.22 19.05
C ASN A 31 -31.80 -25.41 20.00
N SER A 32 -31.18 -25.26 21.18
CA SER A 32 -31.14 -26.32 22.19
C SER A 32 -32.55 -26.60 22.73
N ARG A 33 -33.33 -25.54 22.98
CA ARG A 33 -34.75 -25.64 23.33
C ARG A 33 -35.58 -26.32 22.23
N LEU A 34 -35.39 -25.93 20.97
CA LEU A 34 -36.07 -26.55 19.83
C LEU A 34 -35.75 -28.05 19.74
N TYR A 35 -34.49 -28.42 19.93
CA TYR A 35 -34.04 -29.80 19.91
C TYR A 35 -34.68 -30.63 21.03
N LEU A 36 -34.71 -30.11 22.26
CA LEU A 36 -35.36 -30.76 23.39
C LEU A 36 -36.85 -31.02 23.10
N GLU A 37 -37.57 -30.03 22.58
CA GLU A 37 -38.99 -30.19 22.24
C GLU A 37 -39.21 -31.22 21.12
N ASN A 38 -38.30 -31.28 20.13
CA ASN A 38 -38.33 -32.34 19.11
C ASN A 38 -38.09 -33.73 19.70
N GLN A 39 -37.18 -33.88 20.66
CA GLN A 39 -36.97 -35.16 21.36
C GLN A 39 -38.21 -35.57 22.16
N ASN A 40 -38.86 -34.62 22.83
CA ASN A 40 -40.10 -34.88 23.55
C ASN A 40 -41.23 -35.29 22.59
N LEU A 41 -41.35 -34.66 21.42
CA LEU A 41 -42.31 -35.08 20.38
C LEU A 41 -42.02 -36.50 19.91
N LYS A 42 -40.74 -36.84 19.66
CA LYS A 42 -40.32 -38.18 19.28
C LYS A 42 -40.73 -39.23 20.32
N LYS A 43 -40.56 -38.94 21.62
CA LYS A 43 -41.01 -39.81 22.71
C LYS A 43 -42.52 -40.01 22.68
N ARG A 44 -43.31 -38.94 22.59
CA ARG A 44 -44.79 -39.03 22.54
C ARG A 44 -45.30 -39.81 21.33
N VAL A 45 -44.65 -39.66 20.17
CA VAL A 45 -44.99 -40.42 18.96
C VAL A 45 -44.69 -41.91 19.17
N LYS A 46 -43.54 -42.26 19.74
CA LYS A 46 -43.21 -43.66 20.09
C LYS A 46 -44.23 -44.25 21.06
N GLU A 47 -44.57 -43.53 22.13
CA GLU A 47 -45.58 -43.97 23.11
C GLU A 47 -46.97 -44.17 22.48
N LEU A 48 -47.33 -43.39 21.46
CA LEU A 48 -48.58 -43.60 20.72
C LEU A 48 -48.52 -44.86 19.86
N VAL A 49 -47.41 -45.08 19.15
CA VAL A 49 -47.22 -46.26 18.30
C VAL A 49 -47.18 -47.53 19.15
N GLU A 50 -46.42 -47.53 20.24
CA GLU A 50 -46.38 -48.64 21.20
C GLU A 50 -47.77 -48.95 21.77
N PHE A 51 -48.54 -47.91 22.12
CA PHE A 51 -49.91 -48.08 22.61
C PHE A 51 -50.85 -48.67 21.55
N GLN A 52 -50.69 -48.29 20.28
CA GLN A 52 -51.47 -48.85 19.16
C GLN A 52 -51.08 -50.29 18.82
N LEU A 53 -49.80 -50.66 18.98
CA LEU A 53 -49.33 -52.04 18.81
C LEU A 53 -49.83 -52.94 19.94
N ALA A 54 -49.86 -52.43 21.18
CA ALA A 54 -50.38 -53.17 22.34
C ALA A 54 -51.90 -53.37 22.29
N HIS A 55 -52.65 -52.48 21.62
CA HIS A 55 -54.10 -52.55 21.47
C HIS A 55 -54.50 -52.56 19.99
N PRO A 56 -54.35 -53.71 19.30
CA PRO A 56 -54.76 -53.84 17.91
C PRO A 56 -56.28 -53.68 17.78
N LYS A 57 -56.72 -53.01 16.70
CA LYS A 57 -58.15 -52.80 16.45
C LYS A 57 -58.86 -54.14 16.22
N LEU A 58 -59.97 -54.35 16.93
CA LEU A 58 -60.83 -55.50 16.73
C LEU A 58 -61.72 -55.24 15.50
N ALA A 59 -61.68 -56.13 14.50
CA ALA A 59 -62.39 -55.91 13.23
C ALA A 59 -63.93 -55.99 13.35
N LYS A 60 -64.44 -56.70 14.37
CA LYS A 60 -65.87 -56.87 14.68
C LYS A 60 -66.05 -57.15 16.18
N PRO A 61 -66.24 -56.14 17.04
CA PRO A 61 -66.57 -56.38 18.44
C PRO A 61 -67.98 -56.99 18.53
N SER A 62 -68.10 -58.15 19.17
CA SER A 62 -69.33 -58.96 19.19
C SER A 62 -70.06 -58.88 20.53
N THR A 63 -69.34 -58.59 21.62
CA THR A 63 -69.90 -58.42 22.96
C THR A 63 -69.93 -56.95 23.39
N ARG A 64 -70.86 -56.60 24.29
CA ARG A 64 -70.99 -55.22 24.80
C ARG A 64 -69.72 -54.75 25.52
N GLU A 65 -69.05 -55.65 26.21
CA GLU A 65 -67.80 -55.40 26.94
C GLU A 65 -66.63 -55.11 25.99
N GLU A 66 -66.53 -55.83 24.86
CA GLU A 66 -65.55 -55.55 23.79
C GLU A 66 -65.77 -54.16 23.17
N ILE A 67 -67.02 -53.77 22.93
CA ILE A 67 -67.37 -52.45 22.37
C ILE A 67 -66.95 -51.32 23.33
N ASP A 68 -67.20 -51.48 24.63
CA ASP A 68 -66.89 -50.45 25.62
C ASP A 68 -65.38 -50.41 25.95
N ALA A 69 -64.65 -51.52 25.81
CA ALA A 69 -63.19 -51.55 25.86
C ALA A 69 -62.54 -50.86 24.64
N GLU A 70 -63.05 -51.09 23.43
CA GLU A 70 -62.56 -50.43 22.21
C GLU A 70 -62.77 -48.90 22.25
N LYS A 71 -63.92 -48.45 22.78
CA LYS A 71 -64.16 -47.01 23.01
C LYS A 71 -63.13 -46.39 23.95
N LYS A 72 -62.74 -47.08 25.02
CA LYS A 72 -61.71 -46.57 25.94
C LYS A 72 -60.35 -46.45 25.24
N VAL A 73 -59.96 -47.46 24.46
CA VAL A 73 -58.72 -47.44 23.67
C VAL A 73 -58.73 -46.30 22.64
N THR A 74 -59.84 -46.08 21.94
CA THR A 74 -59.95 -44.99 20.95
C THR A 74 -59.87 -43.60 21.60
N LEU A 75 -60.50 -43.41 22.75
CA LEU A 75 -60.39 -42.17 23.54
C LEU A 75 -58.95 -41.90 23.98
N GLU A 76 -58.23 -42.90 24.48
CA GLU A 76 -56.83 -42.74 24.88
C GLU A 76 -55.90 -42.41 23.70
N ILE A 77 -56.14 -43.03 22.54
CA ILE A 77 -55.44 -42.69 21.29
C ILE A 77 -55.69 -41.23 20.91
N ASP A 78 -56.92 -40.75 21.01
CA ASP A 78 -57.25 -39.37 20.62
C ASP A 78 -56.70 -38.33 21.60
N ILE A 79 -56.63 -38.65 22.89
CA ILE A 79 -55.93 -37.84 23.90
C ILE A 79 -54.43 -37.74 23.54
N LYS A 80 -53.75 -38.86 23.27
CA LYS A 80 -52.34 -38.88 22.88
C LYS A 80 -52.09 -38.10 21.59
N LYS A 81 -52.96 -38.23 20.57
CA LYS A 81 -52.90 -37.43 19.33
C LYS A 81 -53.05 -35.93 19.62
N LYS A 82 -53.94 -35.53 20.54
CA LYS A 82 -54.14 -34.11 20.91
C LYS A 82 -52.86 -33.51 21.49
N TYR A 83 -52.18 -34.22 22.39
CA TYR A 83 -50.89 -33.77 22.95
C TYR A 83 -49.79 -33.65 21.89
N ILE A 84 -49.72 -34.59 20.94
CA ILE A 84 -48.79 -34.53 19.81
C ILE A 84 -49.05 -33.28 18.96
N ARG A 85 -50.32 -32.98 18.63
CA ARG A 85 -50.69 -31.78 17.86
C ARG A 85 -50.32 -30.49 18.60
N ALA A 86 -50.57 -30.43 19.90
CA ALA A 86 -50.19 -29.27 20.73
C ALA A 86 -48.67 -29.06 20.74
N GLN A 87 -47.90 -30.13 20.92
CA GLN A 87 -46.44 -30.06 20.91
C GLN A 87 -45.88 -29.67 19.54
N MET A 88 -46.49 -30.15 18.45
CA MET A 88 -46.11 -29.74 17.10
C MET A 88 -46.35 -28.24 16.86
N ALA A 89 -47.39 -27.65 17.47
CA ALA A 89 -47.60 -26.20 17.40
C ALA A 89 -46.48 -25.43 18.13
N VAL A 90 -46.05 -25.90 19.31
CA VAL A 90 -44.93 -25.32 20.06
C VAL A 90 -43.62 -25.39 19.27
N ILE A 91 -43.32 -26.53 18.64
CA ILE A 91 -42.10 -26.67 17.83
C ILE A 91 -42.12 -25.71 16.63
N LYS A 92 -43.28 -25.56 15.96
CA LYS A 92 -43.41 -24.63 14.84
C LYS A 92 -43.16 -23.18 15.23
N THR A 93 -43.64 -22.74 16.40
CA THR A 93 -43.40 -21.37 16.87
C THR A 93 -41.95 -21.16 17.26
N LEU A 94 -41.34 -22.11 17.98
CA LEU A 94 -39.92 -22.08 18.33
C LEU A 94 -39.02 -22.08 17.10
N TYR A 95 -39.36 -22.87 16.07
CA TYR A 95 -38.61 -22.91 14.82
C TYR A 95 -38.64 -21.56 14.11
N ARG A 96 -39.81 -20.94 13.98
CA ARG A 96 -39.94 -19.59 13.42
C ARG A 96 -39.12 -18.56 14.19
N SER A 97 -39.17 -18.61 15.52
CA SER A 97 -38.37 -17.71 16.36
C SER A 97 -36.86 -17.91 16.17
N SER A 98 -36.40 -19.17 16.08
CA SER A 98 -34.99 -19.49 15.78
C SER A 98 -34.56 -18.93 14.42
N VAL A 99 -35.35 -19.14 13.37
CA VAL A 99 -35.04 -18.63 12.02
C VAL A 99 -34.92 -17.10 12.01
N MET A 100 -35.79 -16.39 12.73
CA MET A 100 -35.70 -14.94 12.85
C MET A 100 -34.42 -14.51 13.58
N LYS A 101 -34.08 -15.15 14.71
CA LYS A 101 -32.83 -14.86 15.44
C LYS A 101 -31.59 -15.07 14.59
N VAL A 102 -31.52 -16.17 13.83
CA VAL A 102 -30.40 -16.45 12.92
C VAL A 102 -30.30 -15.37 11.83
N ARG A 103 -31.43 -14.88 11.33
CA ARG A 103 -31.46 -13.78 10.35
C ARG A 103 -30.93 -12.48 10.96
N ASP A 104 -31.34 -12.17 12.18
CA ASP A 104 -30.90 -10.97 12.91
C ASP A 104 -29.39 -11.03 13.20
N GLU A 105 -28.89 -12.17 13.66
CA GLU A 105 -27.45 -12.41 13.90
C GLU A 105 -26.64 -12.28 12.61
N LYS A 106 -27.16 -12.79 11.48
CA LYS A 106 -26.53 -12.63 10.16
C LYS A 106 -26.49 -11.17 9.72
N GLU A 107 -27.56 -10.43 9.92
CA GLU A 107 -27.62 -9.00 9.60
C GLU A 107 -26.64 -8.21 10.48
N GLN A 108 -26.60 -8.49 11.78
CA GLN A 108 -25.68 -7.83 12.70
C GLN A 108 -24.21 -8.10 12.33
N THR A 109 -23.88 -9.35 11.98
CA THR A 109 -22.54 -9.71 11.53
C THR A 109 -22.18 -9.02 10.22
N ALA A 110 -23.13 -8.90 9.29
CA ALA A 110 -22.93 -8.19 8.03
C ALA A 110 -22.70 -6.68 8.25
N LYS A 111 -23.43 -6.05 9.16
CA LYS A 111 -23.22 -4.63 9.55
C LYS A 111 -21.84 -4.42 10.15
N SER A 112 -21.44 -5.26 11.11
CA SER A 112 -20.11 -5.20 11.72
C SER A 112 -18.99 -5.38 10.70
N ARG A 113 -19.17 -6.31 9.74
CA ARG A 113 -18.23 -6.50 8.64
C ARG A 113 -18.13 -5.26 7.75
N SER A 114 -19.26 -4.71 7.32
CA SER A 114 -19.27 -3.49 6.48
C SER A 114 -18.63 -2.29 7.19
N HIS A 115 -18.83 -2.15 8.50
CA HIS A 115 -18.18 -1.11 9.30
C HIS A 115 -16.66 -1.32 9.36
N ASN A 116 -16.21 -2.56 9.58
CA ASN A 116 -14.79 -2.91 9.57
C ASN A 116 -14.13 -2.62 8.21
N ASP A 117 -14.80 -2.99 7.12
CA ASP A 117 -14.32 -2.72 5.76
C ASP A 117 -14.17 -1.20 5.51
N GLY A 118 -15.09 -0.39 6.03
CA GLY A 118 -15.00 1.08 5.99
C GLY A 118 -13.78 1.62 6.76
N LEU A 119 -13.48 1.06 7.94
CA LEU A 119 -12.29 1.43 8.71
C LEU A 119 -10.99 1.02 8.00
N ILE A 120 -10.96 -0.17 7.37
CA ILE A 120 -9.82 -0.62 6.58
C ILE A 120 -9.55 0.34 5.43
N LEU A 121 -10.58 0.78 4.72
CA LEU A 121 -10.45 1.77 3.65
C LEU A 121 -9.89 3.09 4.18
N GLY A 122 -10.42 3.58 5.32
CA GLY A 122 -9.92 4.79 5.98
C GLY A 122 -8.44 4.69 6.37
N LEU A 123 -8.03 3.54 6.94
CA LEU A 123 -6.63 3.29 7.28
C LEU A 123 -5.72 3.26 6.06
N ASN A 124 -6.17 2.66 4.96
CA ASN A 124 -5.38 2.61 3.73
C ASN A 124 -5.16 4.01 3.16
N ASN A 125 -6.20 4.86 3.14
CA ASN A 125 -6.06 6.24 2.70
C ASN A 125 -5.01 7.01 3.51
N LEU A 126 -5.04 6.88 4.85
CA LEU A 126 -4.06 7.52 5.73
C LEU A 126 -2.64 7.01 5.49
N LYS A 127 -2.46 5.71 5.24
CA LYS A 127 -1.14 5.14 4.90
C LYS A 127 -0.60 5.69 3.59
N TYR A 128 -1.44 5.86 2.59
CA TYR A 128 -1.03 6.47 1.32
C TYR A 128 -0.61 7.93 1.51
N GLU A 129 -1.37 8.69 2.29
CA GLU A 129 -1.02 10.07 2.63
C GLU A 129 0.31 10.16 3.38
N GLU A 130 0.51 9.32 4.40
CA GLU A 130 1.78 9.24 5.14
C GLU A 130 2.96 8.93 4.21
N GLN A 131 2.80 7.92 3.34
CA GLN A 131 3.85 7.55 2.40
C GLN A 131 4.17 8.68 1.41
N SER A 132 3.15 9.38 0.91
CA SER A 132 3.32 10.54 0.03
C SER A 132 4.12 11.63 0.74
N LEU A 133 3.69 12.02 1.94
CA LEU A 133 4.37 13.06 2.73
C LEU A 133 5.81 12.67 3.07
N ARG A 134 6.06 11.41 3.46
CA ARG A 134 7.43 10.91 3.70
C ARG A 134 8.30 11.00 2.44
N SER A 135 7.72 10.71 1.28
CA SER A 135 8.45 10.80 0.01
C SER A 135 8.77 12.25 -0.37
N GLU A 136 7.83 13.17 -0.15
CA GLU A 136 8.03 14.60 -0.39
C GLU A 136 9.06 15.21 0.57
N ILE A 137 9.01 14.86 1.86
CA ILE A 137 10.01 15.28 2.85
C ILE A 137 11.40 14.76 2.45
N SER A 138 11.52 13.48 2.12
CA SER A 138 12.80 12.92 1.66
C SER A 138 13.32 13.59 0.39
N ALA A 139 12.45 13.92 -0.55
CA ALA A 139 12.83 14.66 -1.75
C ALA A 139 13.29 16.10 -1.44
N ALA A 140 12.63 16.77 -0.49
CA ALA A 140 12.99 18.11 -0.05
C ALA A 140 14.31 18.13 0.74
N GLU A 141 14.53 17.17 1.64
CA GLU A 141 15.76 17.05 2.43
C GLU A 141 16.98 16.71 1.57
N ASN A 142 16.79 15.82 0.59
CA ASN A 142 17.84 15.41 -0.35
C ASN A 142 17.97 16.35 -1.55
N HIS A 143 17.28 17.50 -1.54
CA HIS A 143 17.37 18.45 -2.64
C HIS A 143 18.81 18.95 -2.79
N ASP A 144 19.37 18.76 -3.99
CA ASP A 144 20.75 19.12 -4.30
C ASP A 144 20.90 20.65 -4.41
N HIS A 145 21.26 21.28 -3.30
CA HIS A 145 21.51 22.70 -3.27
C HIS A 145 22.87 23.05 -3.87
N LYS A 146 22.86 23.77 -5.00
CA LYS A 146 24.08 24.18 -5.73
C LYS A 146 25.13 24.88 -4.85
N TYR A 147 24.71 25.64 -3.85
CA TYR A 147 25.63 26.36 -2.95
C TYR A 147 26.47 25.42 -2.08
N LYS A 148 26.00 24.19 -1.78
CA LYS A 148 26.78 23.19 -1.02
C LYS A 148 27.97 22.63 -1.80
N LYS A 149 27.97 22.77 -3.13
CA LYS A 149 29.05 22.32 -4.03
C LYS A 149 30.04 23.43 -4.37
N LEU A 150 29.81 24.66 -3.89
CA LEU A 150 30.67 25.79 -4.20
C LEU A 150 31.96 25.68 -3.36
N PRO A 151 33.15 25.73 -3.97
CA PRO A 151 34.40 25.83 -3.20
C PRO A 151 34.46 27.23 -2.60
N LEU A 152 34.18 27.31 -1.30
CA LEU A 152 34.20 28.52 -0.47
C LEU A 152 35.43 28.44 0.46
N ILE A 153 36.02 29.59 0.79
CA ILE A 153 36.96 29.73 1.92
C ILE A 153 36.36 29.13 3.19
N SER A 154 37.18 28.50 4.04
CA SER A 154 36.73 27.89 5.30
C SER A 154 36.07 28.91 6.23
N VAL A 155 35.26 28.45 7.18
CA VAL A 155 34.60 29.37 8.14
C VAL A 155 35.65 30.11 8.98
N GLU A 156 36.68 29.42 9.42
CA GLU A 156 37.76 29.96 10.26
C GLU A 156 38.54 31.05 9.52
N ASP A 157 38.94 30.79 8.28
CA ASP A 157 39.66 31.77 7.46
C ASP A 157 38.79 32.99 7.13
N PHE A 158 37.49 32.77 6.88
CA PHE A 158 36.56 33.87 6.61
C PHE A 158 36.35 34.76 7.83
N LEU A 159 36.20 34.18 9.03
CA LEU A 159 36.03 34.95 10.27
C LEU A 159 37.32 35.69 10.66
N ALA A 160 38.49 35.15 10.33
CA ALA A 160 39.76 35.84 10.52
C ALA A 160 39.85 37.12 9.65
N GLU A 161 39.33 37.09 8.43
CA GLU A 161 39.29 38.26 7.53
C GLU A 161 38.12 39.20 7.85
N PHE A 162 36.99 38.67 8.33
CA PHE A 162 35.77 39.43 8.63
C PHE A 162 35.20 39.11 10.03
N PRO A 163 35.81 39.63 11.11
CA PRO A 163 35.38 39.36 12.48
C PRO A 163 33.95 39.87 12.79
N GLN A 164 33.46 40.82 12.00
CA GLN A 164 32.12 41.41 12.14
C GLN A 164 30.96 40.41 11.95
N TYR A 165 31.22 39.22 11.40
CA TYR A 165 30.22 38.17 11.18
C TYR A 165 30.27 37.04 12.21
N GLU A 166 31.06 37.17 13.27
CA GLU A 166 31.26 36.14 14.30
C GLU A 166 29.96 35.84 15.09
N ASP A 167 29.14 36.87 15.33
CA ASP A 167 27.83 36.76 16.00
C ASP A 167 26.65 36.55 15.02
N ALA A 168 26.92 36.40 13.72
CA ALA A 168 25.86 36.27 12.72
C ALA A 168 25.23 34.85 12.71
N SER A 169 23.97 34.75 12.27
CA SER A 169 23.30 33.46 12.04
C SER A 169 24.06 32.65 10.98
N GLU A 170 24.03 31.31 11.07
CA GLU A 170 24.66 30.42 10.09
C GLU A 170 24.25 30.74 8.65
N HIS A 171 22.98 31.10 8.44
CA HIS A 171 22.46 31.50 7.13
C HIS A 171 23.08 32.82 6.62
N ASP A 172 23.22 33.80 7.50
CA ASP A 172 23.76 35.12 7.18
C ASP A 172 25.27 35.02 6.91
N LEU A 173 25.99 34.23 7.73
CA LEU A 173 27.40 33.92 7.55
C LEU A 173 27.63 33.22 6.20
N MET A 174 26.78 32.24 5.84
CA MET A 174 26.88 31.55 4.54
C MET A 174 26.63 32.50 3.36
N THR A 175 25.65 33.40 3.49
CA THR A 175 25.34 34.40 2.46
C THR A 175 26.51 35.37 2.27
N ALA A 176 27.07 35.87 3.37
CA ALA A 176 28.23 36.76 3.35
C ALA A 176 29.46 36.08 2.72
N ARG A 177 29.70 34.79 3.00
CA ARG A 177 30.77 34.00 2.38
C ARG A 177 30.59 33.85 0.88
N ILE A 178 29.37 33.56 0.41
CA ILE A 178 29.08 33.43 -1.03
C ILE A 178 29.30 34.77 -1.74
N GLU A 179 28.86 35.87 -1.14
CA GLU A 179 29.03 37.22 -1.71
C GLU A 179 30.51 37.61 -1.79
N HIS A 180 31.31 37.30 -0.75
CA HIS A 180 32.75 37.51 -0.77
C HIS A 180 33.44 36.74 -1.90
N GLU A 181 33.16 35.44 -2.04
CA GLU A 181 33.69 34.62 -3.14
C GLU A 181 33.29 35.16 -4.51
N HIS A 182 32.05 35.63 -4.65
CA HIS A 182 31.58 36.24 -5.88
C HIS A 182 32.42 37.48 -6.24
N GLN A 183 32.65 38.38 -5.28
CA GLN A 183 33.46 39.58 -5.48
C GLN A 183 34.93 39.25 -5.80
N VAL A 184 35.50 38.23 -5.14
CA VAL A 184 36.86 37.76 -5.42
C VAL A 184 36.96 37.23 -6.85
N ARG A 185 36.01 36.40 -7.30
CA ARG A 185 35.98 35.87 -8.67
C ARG A 185 35.78 36.94 -9.72
N MET A 186 34.92 37.92 -9.45
CA MET A 186 34.73 39.07 -10.35
C MET A 186 36.03 39.84 -10.53
N LYS A 187 36.72 40.20 -9.44
CA LYS A 187 38.02 40.88 -9.48
C LYS A 187 39.09 40.03 -10.19
N LEU A 188 39.07 38.71 -10.01
CA LEU A 188 40.01 37.80 -10.68
C LEU A 188 39.77 37.78 -12.19
N GLU A 189 38.52 37.73 -12.63
CA GLU A 189 38.16 37.73 -14.04
C GLU A 189 38.46 39.08 -14.71
N GLU A 190 38.22 40.19 -14.03
CA GLU A 190 38.64 41.53 -14.49
C GLU A 190 40.16 41.57 -14.74
N ARG A 191 40.96 41.14 -13.75
CA ARG A 191 42.43 41.04 -13.89
C ARG A 191 42.84 40.10 -15.02
N ARG A 192 42.13 38.99 -15.22
CA ARG A 192 42.37 38.05 -16.33
C ARG A 192 42.15 38.74 -17.67
N GLN A 193 41.06 39.50 -17.80
CA GLN A 193 40.74 40.26 -19.01
C GLN A 193 41.76 41.37 -19.28
N GLU A 194 42.19 42.10 -18.25
CA GLU A 194 43.24 43.11 -18.38
C GLU A 194 44.57 42.52 -18.86
N LYS A 195 45.01 41.42 -18.25
CA LYS A 195 46.23 40.70 -18.67
C LYS A 195 46.10 40.13 -20.08
N LEU A 196 44.93 39.62 -20.46
CA LEU A 196 44.68 39.17 -21.83
C LEU A 196 44.79 40.32 -22.83
N LYS A 197 44.25 41.50 -22.51
CA LYS A 197 44.40 42.70 -23.33
C LYS A 197 45.87 43.13 -23.44
N GLN A 198 46.62 43.13 -22.34
CA GLN A 198 48.05 43.44 -22.36
C GLN A 198 48.85 42.43 -23.21
N LYS A 199 48.56 41.13 -23.06
CA LYS A 199 49.18 40.08 -23.87
C LYS A 199 48.90 40.29 -25.36
N GLN A 200 47.66 40.62 -25.74
CA GLN A 200 47.32 40.90 -27.14
C GLN A 200 48.04 42.14 -27.68
N LYS A 201 48.17 43.20 -26.88
CA LYS A 201 48.96 44.39 -27.25
C LYS A 201 50.43 44.06 -27.51
N LEU A 202 51.06 43.32 -26.59
CA LEU A 202 52.45 42.89 -26.74
C LEU A 202 52.66 41.99 -27.97
N ILE A 203 51.72 41.06 -28.24
CA ILE A 203 51.79 40.23 -29.45
C ILE A 203 51.70 41.10 -30.71
N ALA A 204 50.86 42.13 -30.72
CA ALA A 204 50.76 43.05 -31.85
C ALA A 204 52.03 43.90 -32.02
N GLU A 205 52.64 44.37 -30.93
CA GLU A 205 53.91 45.11 -30.95
C GLU A 205 55.06 44.23 -31.46
N VAL A 206 55.19 43.01 -30.96
CA VAL A 206 56.21 42.04 -31.42
C VAL A 206 55.99 41.69 -32.89
N LYS A 207 54.74 41.49 -33.32
CA LYS A 207 54.42 41.22 -34.73
C LYS A 207 54.81 42.41 -35.61
N LYS A 208 54.48 43.64 -35.19
CA LYS A 208 54.88 44.86 -35.92
C LYS A 208 56.40 45.00 -35.98
N GLY A 209 57.11 44.76 -34.87
CA GLY A 209 58.57 44.77 -34.84
C GLY A 209 59.19 43.71 -35.76
N LYS A 210 58.60 42.51 -35.81
CA LYS A 210 59.01 41.47 -36.76
C LYS A 210 58.77 41.91 -38.21
N ASP A 211 57.60 42.47 -38.51
CA ASP A 211 57.25 42.97 -39.84
C ASP A 211 58.14 44.16 -40.27
N ASP A 212 58.62 44.97 -39.33
CA ASP A 212 59.54 46.07 -39.61
C ASP A 212 60.99 45.57 -39.77
N LEU A 213 61.39 44.54 -39.01
CA LEU A 213 62.70 43.90 -39.16
C LEU A 213 62.81 43.17 -40.51
N THR A 214 61.76 42.46 -40.94
CA THR A 214 61.75 41.81 -42.27
C THR A 214 61.78 42.83 -43.41
N LYS A 215 61.21 44.02 -43.24
CA LYS A 215 61.37 45.13 -44.20
C LYS A 215 62.81 45.64 -44.23
N LEU A 216 63.43 45.81 -43.07
CA LEU A 216 64.84 46.21 -42.96
C LEU A 216 65.76 45.18 -43.61
N ASP A 217 65.56 43.89 -43.34
CA ASP A 217 66.30 42.80 -44.01
C ASP A 217 66.16 42.90 -45.54
N GLY A 218 64.93 43.07 -46.05
CA GLY A 218 64.71 43.28 -47.48
C GLY A 218 65.30 44.58 -48.04
N MET A 219 65.47 45.64 -47.24
CA MET A 219 66.18 46.85 -47.64
C MET A 219 67.70 46.65 -47.65
N VAL A 220 68.24 45.89 -46.70
CA VAL A 220 69.66 45.54 -46.63
C VAL A 220 70.04 44.62 -47.80
N GLU A 221 69.23 43.61 -48.12
CA GLU A 221 69.42 42.78 -49.31
C GLU A 221 69.51 43.64 -50.58
N LYS A 222 68.57 44.57 -50.77
CA LYS A 222 68.60 45.52 -51.90
C LYS A 222 69.83 46.44 -51.87
N PHE A 223 70.27 46.86 -50.69
CA PHE A 223 71.48 47.67 -50.55
C PHE A 223 72.74 46.88 -50.91
N ILE A 224 72.83 45.61 -50.49
CA ILE A 224 73.91 44.70 -50.86
C ILE A 224 73.91 44.49 -52.38
N GLU A 225 72.77 44.19 -52.99
CA GLU A 225 72.62 44.06 -54.45
C GLU A 225 73.07 45.34 -55.19
N ALA A 226 72.72 46.52 -54.67
CA ALA A 226 73.12 47.81 -55.24
C ALA A 226 74.59 48.18 -54.98
N ALA A 227 75.20 47.65 -53.92
CA ALA A 227 76.60 47.89 -53.54
C ALA A 227 77.57 46.86 -54.14
N GLU A 228 77.10 45.68 -54.58
CA GLU A 228 77.88 44.69 -55.32
C GLU A 228 78.66 45.24 -56.52
N PRO A 229 78.12 46.15 -57.36
CA PRO A 229 78.86 46.74 -58.46
C PRO A 229 80.01 47.64 -57.97
N ILE A 230 79.81 48.30 -56.83
CA ILE A 230 80.77 49.25 -56.24
C ILE A 230 81.90 48.48 -55.53
N SER A 231 81.58 47.39 -54.81
CA SER A 231 82.59 46.52 -54.18
C SER A 231 83.45 45.80 -55.22
N LYS A 232 82.85 45.33 -56.32
CA LYS A 232 83.60 44.75 -57.45
C LYS A 232 84.54 45.77 -58.11
N ALA A 233 84.24 47.07 -58.05
CA ALA A 233 85.11 48.12 -58.55
C ALA A 233 86.23 48.53 -57.57
N LEU A 234 85.99 48.42 -56.25
CA LEU A 234 86.97 48.75 -55.19
C LEU A 234 87.91 47.60 -54.82
N ALA A 235 87.51 46.34 -55.03
CA ALA A 235 88.33 45.15 -54.77
C ALA A 235 89.38 44.86 -55.88
N ILE A 236 89.65 45.83 -56.76
CA ILE A 236 90.59 45.72 -57.89
C ILE A 236 91.93 46.44 -57.62
N GLU A 237 92.20 46.86 -56.37
CA GLU A 237 93.57 47.21 -55.93
C GLU A 237 94.19 46.12 -55.05
#